data_AF-A0AAW2STX9-F1
#
_entry.id   AF-A0AAW2STX9-F1
#
_cell.length_a   1.000
_cell.length_b   1.000
_cell.length_c   1.000
_cell.angle_alpha   90.00
_cell.angle_beta   90.00
_cell.angle_gamma   90.00
#
_symmetry.space_group_name_H-M   'P 1'
#
loop_
_entity.id
_entity.type
_entity.pdbx_description
1 polymer ?
#
loop_
_entity_poly.entity_id
_entity_poly.type
_entity_poly.pdbx_seq_one_letter_code
_entity_poly.pdbx_strand_id
1 'polypeptide(L)'
;MFISWQQKAVEHTVTKYSHSQQSMSVVTRRQNGHGINTHVVKIANRECSCGKWNQFGIPCSHTKKVCGAYNISVASMVKNYYDLMAYNNTYSKHFEHVQSEDYWDHPNFQLVHDPTICIFTRPGRNQTTRIHNEMDWRETRARQEAQQQGDSSIQENMREEDY
;
A
#
# COMPACT_ATOMS: atom_id res chain seq x y z
N MET A 1 0.65 -1.23 10.57
CA MET A 1 0.02 0.09 10.38
C MET A 1 -1.06 0.41 11.44
N PHE A 2 -1.96 -0.52 11.77
CA PHE A 2 -3.07 -0.28 12.72
C PHE A 2 -2.67 -0.14 14.20
N ILE A 3 -1.67 -0.90 14.66
CA ILE A 3 -1.18 -0.90 16.04
C ILE A 3 -0.54 0.46 16.39
N SER A 4 0.29 1.00 15.51
CA SER A 4 0.93 2.30 15.73
C SER A 4 -0.08 3.45 15.78
N TRP A 5 -1.22 3.34 15.08
CA TRP A 5 -2.29 4.34 15.17
C TRP A 5 -3.07 4.24 16.47
N GLN A 6 -3.16 3.05 17.06
CA GLN A 6 -3.79 2.84 18.36
C GLN A 6 -2.95 3.43 19.47
N GLN A 7 -1.65 3.16 19.49
CA GLN A 7 -0.70 3.78 20.42
C GLN A 7 -0.73 5.31 20.32
N LYS A 8 -0.69 5.85 19.09
CA LYS A 8 -0.79 7.30 18.86
C LYS A 8 -2.13 7.89 19.33
N ALA A 9 -3.23 7.15 19.25
CA ALA A 9 -4.52 7.65 19.69
C ALA A 9 -4.57 7.88 21.22
N VAL A 10 -3.82 7.11 22.00
CA VAL A 10 -3.77 7.25 23.46
C VAL A 10 -3.25 8.63 23.87
N GLU A 11 -2.18 9.09 23.23
CA GLU A 11 -1.51 10.38 23.49
C GLU A 11 -2.37 11.61 23.14
N HIS A 12 -3.41 11.44 22.33
CA HIS A 12 -4.25 12.55 21.89
C HIS A 12 -5.22 12.99 22.98
N THR A 13 -5.52 14.28 23.02
CA THR A 13 -6.50 14.86 23.96
C THR A 13 -7.67 15.45 23.20
N VAL A 14 -8.89 15.25 23.71
CA VAL A 14 -10.09 15.86 23.12
C VAL A 14 -10.36 17.16 23.87
N THR A 15 -10.51 18.27 23.15
CA THR A 15 -10.57 19.62 23.76
C THR A 15 -11.90 20.33 23.59
N LYS A 16 -12.62 20.07 22.49
CA LYS A 16 -13.92 20.70 22.23
C LYS A 16 -14.90 19.68 21.71
N TYR A 17 -16.17 19.92 22.06
CA TYR A 17 -17.27 19.02 21.79
C TYR A 17 -18.50 19.81 21.34
N SER A 18 -19.06 19.43 20.20
CA SER A 18 -20.33 19.98 19.71
C SER A 18 -21.31 18.83 19.47
N HIS A 19 -22.29 18.68 20.37
CA HIS A 19 -23.36 17.69 20.27
C HIS A 19 -24.19 17.87 19.00
N SER A 20 -24.63 19.11 18.71
CA SER A 20 -25.51 19.41 17.56
C SER A 20 -24.86 19.10 16.22
N GLN A 21 -23.54 19.20 16.12
CA GLN A 21 -22.79 18.93 14.90
C GLN A 21 -22.09 17.55 14.90
N GLN A 22 -22.25 16.75 15.96
CA GLN A 22 -21.53 15.49 16.21
C GLN A 22 -20.03 15.59 15.88
N SER A 23 -19.40 16.66 16.37
CA SER A 23 -18.01 16.98 16.06
C SER A 23 -17.15 17.21 17.30
N MET A 24 -15.88 16.86 17.18
CA MET A 24 -14.89 16.96 18.25
C MET A 24 -13.58 17.54 17.73
N SER A 25 -12.94 18.39 18.54
CA SER A 25 -11.56 18.82 18.31
C SER A 25 -10.60 17.95 19.11
N VAL A 26 -9.62 17.37 18.41
CA VAL A 26 -8.58 16.50 18.94
C VAL A 26 -7.24 17.22 18.82
N VAL A 27 -6.57 17.39 19.94
CA VAL A 27 -5.24 17.95 20.02
C VAL A 27 -4.21 16.83 20.03
N THR A 28 -3.19 16.98 19.19
CA THR A 28 -2.12 16.00 19.00
C THR A 28 -0.76 16.66 19.13
N ARG A 29 0.16 15.98 19.82
CA ARG A 29 1.54 16.43 19.93
C ARG A 29 2.38 15.75 18.86
N ARG A 30 3.15 16.53 18.08
CA ARG A 30 4.10 15.94 17.13
C ARG A 30 5.28 15.31 17.88
N GLN A 31 5.67 14.11 17.45
CA GLN A 31 6.77 13.34 18.06
C GLN A 31 8.13 14.05 17.95
N ASN A 32 8.31 14.98 16.99
CA ASN A 32 9.57 15.66 16.71
C ASN A 32 9.60 17.13 17.19
N GLY A 33 8.93 17.47 18.28
CA GLY A 33 9.11 18.75 18.98
C GLY A 33 8.49 20.01 18.35
N HIS A 34 8.07 20.00 17.09
CA HIS A 34 7.50 21.19 16.44
C HIS A 34 5.97 21.15 16.40
N GLY A 35 5.34 21.64 17.48
CA GLY A 35 3.96 22.13 17.48
C GLY A 35 2.88 21.16 17.99
N ILE A 36 1.82 21.79 18.49
CA ILE A 36 0.55 21.17 18.88
C ILE A 36 -0.43 21.38 17.72
N ASN A 37 -0.96 20.29 17.16
CA ASN A 37 -1.92 20.36 16.06
C ASN A 37 -3.32 20.02 16.56
N THR A 38 -4.31 20.82 16.13
CA THR A 38 -5.72 20.54 16.39
C THR A 38 -6.38 20.00 15.12
N HIS A 39 -7.04 18.86 15.23
CA HIS A 39 -7.81 18.24 14.16
C HIS A 39 -9.29 18.15 14.55
N VAL A 40 -10.18 18.42 13.60
CA VAL A 40 -11.62 18.28 13.80
C VAL A 40 -12.06 16.94 13.23
N VAL A 41 -12.78 16.15 14.03
CA VAL A 41 -13.42 14.91 13.62
C VAL A 41 -14.92 15.15 13.60
N LYS A 42 -15.55 14.85 12.46
CA LYS A 42 -17.01 14.87 12.30
C LYS A 42 -17.47 13.43 12.13
N ILE A 43 -18.12 12.87 13.16
CA ILE A 43 -18.48 11.44 13.16
C ILE A 43 -19.58 11.16 12.13
N ALA A 44 -20.63 12.00 12.10
CA ALA A 44 -21.75 11.86 11.16
C ALA A 44 -21.28 11.77 9.71
N ASN A 45 -20.34 12.66 9.34
CA ASN A 45 -19.80 12.74 7.98
C ASN A 45 -18.69 11.73 7.71
N ARG A 46 -18.24 10.99 8.73
CA ARG A 46 -17.08 10.08 8.66
C ARG A 46 -15.80 10.76 8.18
N GLU A 47 -15.54 11.95 8.71
CA GLU A 47 -14.44 12.81 8.27
C GLU A 47 -13.51 13.21 9.40
N CYS A 48 -12.23 13.38 9.06
CA CYS A 48 -11.24 14.00 9.93
C CYS A 48 -10.44 15.03 9.13
N SER A 49 -10.23 16.22 9.69
CA SER A 49 -9.49 17.31 9.05
C SER A 49 -8.02 16.99 8.72
N CYS A 50 -7.48 15.89 9.25
CA CYS A 50 -6.17 15.39 8.82
C CYS A 50 -6.19 14.70 7.44
N GLY A 51 -7.34 14.53 6.81
CA GLY A 51 -7.52 13.93 5.48
C GLY A 51 -7.40 12.40 5.43
N LYS A 52 -6.66 11.79 6.36
CA LYS A 52 -6.36 10.34 6.37
C LYS A 52 -7.61 9.46 6.33
N TRP A 53 -8.63 9.77 7.11
CA TRP A 53 -9.85 8.95 7.12
C TRP A 53 -10.60 9.05 5.79
N ASN A 54 -10.65 10.23 5.17
CA ASN A 54 -11.29 10.38 3.88
C ASN A 54 -10.51 9.61 2.79
N GLN A 55 -9.19 9.76 2.78
CA GLN A 55 -8.30 9.20 1.76
C GLN A 55 -8.19 7.67 1.85
N PHE A 56 -7.96 7.14 3.05
CA PHE A 56 -7.76 5.70 3.23
C PHE A 56 -9.06 4.96 3.56
N GLY A 57 -10.16 5.65 3.89
CA GLY A 57 -11.41 5.04 4.38
C GLY A 57 -11.31 4.29 5.71
N ILE A 58 -10.14 4.30 6.33
CA ILE A 58 -9.85 3.70 7.62
C ILE A 58 -9.72 4.81 8.67
N PRO A 59 -10.39 4.69 9.84
CA PRO A 59 -10.27 5.66 10.92
C PRO A 59 -8.82 5.93 11.33
N CYS A 60 -8.42 7.20 11.30
CA CYS A 60 -7.09 7.61 11.76
C CYS A 60 -7.00 7.63 13.30
N SER A 61 -5.82 7.91 13.85
CA SER A 61 -5.64 7.98 15.31
C SER A 61 -6.53 9.04 16.00
N HIS A 62 -6.85 10.15 15.33
CA HIS A 62 -7.79 11.15 15.85
C HIS A 62 -9.21 10.60 15.94
N THR A 63 -9.68 9.95 14.86
CA THR A 63 -10.99 9.32 14.83
C THR A 63 -11.10 8.23 15.88
N LYS A 64 -10.07 7.39 16.05
CA LYS A 64 -10.02 6.36 17.10
C LYS A 64 -10.23 6.96 18.49
N LYS A 65 -9.57 8.07 18.81
CA LYS A 65 -9.72 8.77 20.10
C LYS A 65 -11.15 9.27 20.29
N VAL A 66 -11.74 9.85 19.25
CA VAL A 66 -13.11 10.37 19.26
C VAL A 66 -14.15 9.26 19.35
N CYS A 67 -13.98 8.15 18.64
CA CYS A 67 -14.82 6.96 18.76
C CYS A 67 -14.85 6.44 20.20
N GLY A 68 -13.69 6.39 20.88
CA GLY A 68 -13.61 6.02 22.29
C GLY A 68 -14.42 6.97 23.19
N ALA A 69 -14.38 8.28 22.91
CA ALA A 69 -15.15 9.27 23.68
C ALA A 69 -16.67 9.16 23.47
N TYR A 70 -17.12 8.71 22.30
CA TYR A 70 -18.54 8.47 21.99
C TYR A 70 -18.99 7.03 22.27
N ASN A 71 -18.10 6.16 22.77
CA ASN A 71 -18.34 4.72 22.92
C ASN A 71 -18.83 4.04 21.62
N ILE A 72 -18.28 4.47 20.48
CA ILE A 72 -18.58 3.92 19.15
C ILE A 72 -17.49 2.92 18.77
N SER A 73 -17.88 1.76 18.25
CA SER A 73 -16.93 0.80 17.69
C SER A 73 -16.19 1.39 16.50
N VAL A 74 -14.85 1.44 16.57
CA VAL A 74 -13.99 1.91 15.47
C VAL A 74 -14.20 1.08 14.20
N ALA A 75 -14.48 -0.22 14.33
CA ALA A 75 -14.71 -1.10 13.19
C ALA A 75 -15.94 -0.66 12.37
N SER A 76 -17.01 -0.19 13.04
CA SER A 76 -18.21 0.33 12.37
C SER A 76 -17.97 1.62 11.56
N MET A 77 -16.83 2.27 11.79
CA MET A 77 -16.45 3.53 11.15
C MET A 77 -15.59 3.34 9.89
N VAL A 78 -15.16 2.11 9.60
CA VAL A 78 -14.44 1.76 8.36
C VAL A 78 -15.40 1.88 7.17
N LYS A 79 -14.92 2.39 6.03
CA LYS A 79 -15.71 2.46 4.79
C LYS A 79 -16.06 1.05 4.28
N ASN A 80 -17.23 0.93 3.67
CA ASN A 80 -17.84 -0.32 3.22
C ASN A 80 -16.99 -1.15 2.23
N TYR A 81 -16.12 -0.53 1.43
CA TYR A 81 -15.31 -1.27 0.46
C TYR A 81 -14.23 -2.17 1.10
N TYR A 82 -13.99 -2.05 2.41
CA TYR A 82 -13.17 -3.00 3.18
C TYR A 82 -13.97 -4.12 3.84
N ASP A 83 -15.30 -4.13 3.68
CA ASP A 83 -16.12 -5.19 4.22
C ASP A 83 -15.96 -6.49 3.41
N LEU A 84 -15.90 -7.62 4.11
CA LEU A 84 -15.78 -8.94 3.49
C LEU A 84 -16.99 -9.24 2.61
N MET A 85 -18.18 -8.81 3.02
CA MET A 85 -19.39 -8.97 2.21
C MET A 85 -19.32 -8.15 0.92
N ALA A 86 -18.80 -6.91 0.99
CA ALA A 86 -18.60 -6.08 -0.20
C ALA A 86 -17.56 -6.69 -1.15
N TYR A 87 -16.47 -7.24 -0.61
CA TYR A 87 -15.48 -7.98 -1.39
C TYR A 87 -16.10 -9.19 -2.09
N ASN A 88 -16.79 -10.07 -1.34
CA ASN A 88 -17.43 -11.26 -1.91
C ASN A 88 -18.45 -10.89 -2.99
N ASN A 89 -19.30 -9.90 -2.72
CA ASN A 89 -20.29 -9.43 -3.70
C ASN A 89 -19.64 -8.91 -4.99
N THR A 90 -18.49 -8.24 -4.89
CA THR A 90 -17.74 -7.74 -6.06
C THR A 90 -17.30 -8.87 -6.98
N TYR A 91 -16.89 -10.02 -6.42
CA TYR A 91 -16.41 -11.19 -7.17
C TYR A 91 -17.44 -12.32 -7.29
N SER A 92 -18.67 -12.11 -6.80
CA SER A 92 -19.74 -13.11 -6.83
C SER A 92 -20.29 -13.36 -8.24
N LYS A 93 -20.09 -12.40 -9.14
CA LYS A 93 -20.52 -12.52 -10.54
C LYS A 93 -19.58 -13.45 -11.29
N HIS A 94 -20.18 -14.27 -12.15
CA HIS A 94 -19.41 -15.08 -13.08
C HIS A 94 -18.76 -14.14 -14.11
N PHE A 95 -17.47 -14.38 -14.37
CA PHE A 95 -16.83 -13.82 -15.55
C PHE A 95 -17.26 -14.67 -16.73
N GLU A 96 -18.03 -14.07 -17.64
CA GLU A 96 -18.29 -14.71 -18.93
C GLU A 96 -16.98 -14.88 -19.67
N HIS A 97 -16.85 -15.99 -20.39
CA HIS A 97 -15.68 -16.19 -21.23
C HIS A 97 -15.62 -15.10 -22.30
N VAL A 98 -14.42 -14.58 -22.54
CA VAL A 98 -14.18 -13.72 -23.70
C VAL A 98 -14.45 -14.57 -24.95
N GLN A 99 -15.34 -14.08 -25.81
CA GLN A 99 -15.71 -14.75 -27.07
C GLN A 99 -14.49 -14.83 -28.01
N SER A 100 -14.54 -15.69 -29.03
CA SER A 100 -13.50 -15.73 -30.08
C SER A 100 -13.26 -14.32 -30.64
N GLU A 101 -12.02 -14.04 -31.02
CA GLU A 101 -11.63 -12.77 -31.64
C GLU A 101 -12.48 -12.44 -32.87
N ASP A 102 -12.99 -13.46 -33.56
CA ASP A 102 -13.91 -13.35 -34.71
C ASP A 102 -15.20 -12.59 -34.39
N TYR A 103 -15.61 -12.53 -33.12
CA TYR A 103 -16.82 -11.83 -32.67
C TYR A 103 -16.54 -10.40 -32.19
N TRP A 104 -15.28 -9.97 -32.16
CA TRP A 104 -14.93 -8.65 -31.63
C TRP A 104 -15.11 -7.59 -32.72
N ASP A 105 -15.71 -6.47 -32.34
CA ASP A 105 -15.79 -5.33 -33.24
C ASP A 105 -14.38 -4.83 -33.57
N HIS A 106 -14.12 -4.54 -34.84
CA HIS A 106 -12.87 -3.91 -35.23
C HIS A 106 -12.82 -2.49 -34.64
N PRO A 107 -11.81 -2.16 -33.82
CA PRO A 107 -11.71 -0.84 -33.24
C PRO A 107 -11.57 0.19 -34.37
N ASN A 108 -12.37 1.26 -34.32
CA ASN A 108 -12.26 2.41 -35.21
C ASN A 108 -11.14 3.39 -34.78
N PHE A 109 -10.33 2.98 -33.81
CA PHE A 109 -9.22 3.73 -33.26
C PHE A 109 -7.95 2.90 -33.38
N GLN A 110 -6.84 3.59 -33.55
CA GLN A 110 -5.53 2.99 -33.48
C GLN A 110 -5.04 3.04 -32.02
N LEU A 111 -4.74 1.88 -31.43
CA LEU A 111 -3.93 1.84 -30.22
C LEU A 111 -2.52 2.31 -30.57
N VAL A 112 -2.20 3.54 -30.18
CA VAL A 112 -0.85 4.09 -30.26
C VAL A 112 -0.25 4.02 -28.86
N HIS A 113 0.88 3.33 -28.74
CA HIS A 113 1.64 3.36 -27.49
C HIS A 113 2.19 4.78 -27.28
N ASP A 114 2.25 5.22 -26.02
CA ASP A 114 2.87 6.51 -25.72
C ASP A 114 4.36 6.46 -26.14
N PRO A 115 4.79 7.29 -27.10
CA PRO A 115 6.16 7.26 -27.59
C PRO A 115 7.18 7.69 -26.51
N THR A 116 6.71 8.35 -25.44
CA THR A 116 7.55 8.74 -24.29
C THR A 116 7.80 7.59 -23.31
N ILE A 117 7.03 6.50 -23.39
CA ILE A 117 7.21 5.29 -22.58
C ILE A 117 8.29 4.36 -23.17
N CYS A 118 8.64 4.55 -24.45
CA CYS A 118 9.72 3.84 -25.14
C CYS A 118 11.08 4.54 -24.97
N ILE A 119 11.55 4.75 -23.75
CA ILE A 119 12.95 5.16 -23.50
C ILE A 119 13.84 3.91 -23.38
N PHE A 120 13.97 3.17 -24.48
CA PHE A 120 15.09 2.24 -24.66
C PHE A 120 16.33 3.07 -25.02
N THR A 121 17.03 3.60 -24.01
CA THR A 121 18.33 4.25 -24.25
C THR A 121 19.45 3.25 -24.53
N ARG A 122 19.21 1.93 -24.35
CA ARG A 122 20.17 0.85 -24.64
C ARG A 122 19.44 -0.40 -25.16
N PRO A 123 20.08 -1.23 -26.00
CA PRO A 123 19.59 -2.56 -26.33
C PRO A 123 19.46 -3.41 -25.06
N GLY A 124 18.33 -4.11 -24.89
CA GLY A 124 18.09 -5.05 -23.79
C GLY A 124 16.87 -4.71 -22.94
N ARG A 125 16.46 -5.67 -22.09
CA ARG A 125 15.33 -5.51 -21.17
C ARG A 125 15.63 -4.39 -20.16
N ASN A 126 14.72 -3.44 -20.02
CA ASN A 126 14.79 -2.42 -18.98
C ASN A 126 15.04 -3.09 -17.61
N GLN A 127 15.98 -2.56 -16.83
CA GLN A 127 16.14 -3.02 -15.47
C GLN A 127 14.82 -2.85 -14.73
N THR A 128 14.33 -3.93 -14.13
CA THR A 128 13.07 -3.91 -13.41
C THR A 128 13.22 -2.97 -12.21
N THR A 129 12.33 -2.01 -12.05
CA THR A 129 12.22 -1.20 -10.82
C THR A 129 11.62 -2.00 -9.65
N ARG A 130 11.42 -3.31 -9.85
CA ARG A 130 10.96 -4.22 -8.81
C ARG A 130 11.98 -4.22 -7.66
N ILE A 131 11.48 -3.89 -6.48
CA ILE A 131 12.24 -4.00 -5.24
C ILE A 131 12.46 -5.50 -4.96
N HIS A 132 13.71 -5.93 -4.94
CA HIS A 132 14.06 -7.31 -4.62
C HIS A 132 13.72 -7.63 -3.16
N ASN A 133 12.99 -8.72 -2.95
CA ASN A 133 12.59 -9.17 -1.61
C ASN A 133 13.45 -10.36 -1.16
N GLU A 134 13.24 -10.81 0.09
CA GLU A 134 14.01 -11.91 0.72
C GLU A 134 14.06 -13.22 -0.09
N MET A 135 13.09 -13.46 -0.97
CA MET A 135 13.10 -14.65 -1.84
C MET A 135 14.11 -14.49 -3.00
N ASP A 136 14.25 -13.30 -3.56
CA ASP A 136 15.17 -13.03 -4.67
C ASP A 136 16.64 -13.06 -4.24
N TRP A 137 16.91 -12.70 -2.98
CA TRP A 137 18.26 -12.74 -2.42
C TRP A 137 18.81 -14.16 -2.32
N ARG A 138 17.95 -15.16 -2.11
CA ARG A 138 18.35 -16.58 -2.06
C ARG A 138 18.84 -17.06 -3.42
N GLU A 139 18.09 -16.74 -4.48
CA GLU A 139 18.48 -17.11 -5.85
C GLU A 139 19.75 -16.39 -6.29
N THR A 140 19.90 -15.12 -5.92
CA THR A 140 21.10 -14.34 -6.26
C THR A 140 22.34 -14.91 -5.58
N ARG A 141 22.23 -15.28 -4.30
CA ARG A 141 23.34 -15.89 -3.54
C ARG A 141 23.72 -17.26 -4.09
N ALA A 142 22.74 -18.12 -4.39
CA ALA A 142 23.00 -19.43 -4.98
C ALA A 142 23.72 -19.33 -6.33
N ARG A 143 23.39 -18.34 -7.17
CA ARG A 143 24.10 -18.09 -8.43
C ARG A 143 25.54 -17.62 -8.21
N GLN A 144 25.77 -16.76 -7.23
CA GLN A 144 27.12 -16.28 -6.89
C GLN A 144 28.00 -17.39 -6.30
N GLU A 145 27.43 -18.27 -5.48
CA GLU A 145 28.13 -19.44 -4.92
C GLU A 145 28.50 -20.45 -6.02
N ALA A 146 27.58 -20.72 -6.95
CA ALA A 146 27.85 -21.59 -8.10
C ALA A 146 28.92 -21.01 -9.04
N GLN A 147 28.95 -19.69 -9.24
CA GLN A 147 29.99 -19.01 -10.02
C GLN A 147 31.36 -19.10 -9.35
N GLN A 148 31.43 -18.88 -8.03
CA GLN A 148 32.68 -18.98 -7.27
C GLN A 148 33.24 -20.41 -7.25
N GLN A 149 32.37 -21.42 -7.15
CA GLN A 149 32.77 -22.83 -7.23
C GLN A 149 33.26 -23.22 -8.63
N GLY A 150 32.68 -22.63 -9.69
CA GLY A 150 33.14 -22.77 -11.06
C GLY A 150 34.52 -22.14 -11.30
N ASP A 151 34.75 -20.93 -10.79
CA ASP A 151 36.05 -20.25 -10.92
C ASP A 151 37.15 -20.91 -10.07
N SER A 152 36.83 -21.42 -8.87
CA SER A 152 37.80 -22.12 -8.02
C SER A 152 38.24 -23.46 -8.60
N SER A 153 37.31 -24.21 -9.20
CA SER A 153 37.62 -25.48 -9.87
C SER A 153 38.43 -25.27 -11.16
N ILE A 154 38.22 -24.18 -11.89
CA ILE A 154 39.06 -23.81 -13.04
C ILE A 154 40.48 -23.42 -12.60
N GLN A 155 40.64 -22.72 -11.46
CA GLN A 155 41.96 -22.36 -10.91
C GLN A 155 42.72 -23.57 -10.33
N GLU A 156 42.04 -24.54 -9.73
CA GLU A 156 42.67 -25.80 -9.26
C GLU A 156 43.14 -26.66 -10.44
N ASN A 157 42.32 -26.82 -11.48
CA ASN A 157 42.71 -27.58 -12.68
C ASN A 157 43.92 -26.94 -13.40
N MET A 158 44.00 -25.60 -13.47
CA MET A 158 45.19 -24.92 -14.02
C MET A 158 46.45 -25.08 -13.15
N ARG A 159 46.32 -25.37 -11.85
CA ARG A 159 47.46 -25.61 -10.96
C ARG A 159 47.95 -27.07 -11.03
N GLU A 160 47.09 -28.01 -11.39
CA GLU A 160 47.42 -29.43 -11.53
C GLU A 160 48.08 -29.79 -12.87
N GLU A 161 47.89 -28.98 -13.93
CA GLU A 161 48.54 -29.20 -15.25
C GLU A 161 50.00 -28.68 -15.35
N ASP A 162 50.54 -28.08 -14.27
CA ASP A 162 51.91 -27.52 -14.21
C ASP A 162 52.94 -28.48 -13.55
N TYR A 163 52.70 -29.80 -13.54
CA TYR A 163 53.64 -30.82 -13.01
C TYR A 163 53.94 -31.95 -14.01
#